data_AF-A0A9P6AHI6-F1
#
_entry.id   AF-A0A9P6AHI6-F1
#
_cell.length_a   1.000
_cell.length_b   1.000
_cell.length_c   1.000
_cell.angle_alpha   90.00
_cell.angle_beta   90.00
_cell.angle_gamma   90.00
#
_symmetry.space_group_name_H-M   'P 1'
#
loop_
_entity.id
_entity.type
_entity.pdbx_description
1 polymer ?
#
loop_
_entity_poly.entity_id
_entity_poly.type
_entity_poly.pdbx_seq_one_letter_code
_entity_poly.pdbx_strand_id
1 'polypeptide(L)'
;MASFVIRNPALAPLFVAVGAGVFGGTWYGYHTLKHNQDIIIDKAAKPEPWQHVRQDQQTKLYTPRENAAFWASRQGLPQPHTVYAGDSSAALASAKQKVKELKARAAEH
;
A
#
# COMPACT_ATOMS: atom_id res chain seq x y z
N MET A 1 -16.68 33.78 -2.89
CA MET A 1 -15.74 33.28 -1.87
C MET A 1 -14.31 33.72 -2.13
N ALA A 2 -13.73 33.46 -3.31
CA ALA A 2 -12.33 33.86 -3.60
C ALA A 2 -12.03 35.36 -3.44
N SER A 3 -12.90 36.26 -3.93
CA SER A 3 -12.66 37.71 -3.79
C SER A 3 -12.77 38.24 -2.36
N PHE A 4 -13.43 37.50 -1.45
CA PHE A 4 -13.55 37.87 -0.03
C PHE A 4 -12.25 37.58 0.74
N VAL A 5 -11.59 36.46 0.42
CA VAL A 5 -10.30 36.08 1.01
C VAL A 5 -9.18 37.00 0.53
N ILE A 6 -9.22 37.42 -0.75
CA ILE A 6 -8.25 38.39 -1.31
C ILE A 6 -8.38 39.76 -0.63
N ARG A 7 -9.60 40.18 -0.31
CA ARG A 7 -9.85 41.46 0.40
C ARG A 7 -9.55 41.39 1.91
N ASN A 8 -9.52 40.19 2.50
CA ASN A 8 -9.30 39.98 3.93
C ASN A 8 -8.28 38.85 4.16
N PRO A 9 -6.98 39.10 3.95
CA PRO A 9 -5.95 38.07 4.01
C PRO A 9 -5.81 37.43 5.41
N ALA A 10 -6.22 38.14 6.47
CA ALA A 10 -6.22 37.61 7.84
C ALA A 10 -7.15 36.40 8.05
N LEU A 11 -8.18 36.22 7.20
CA LEU A 11 -9.12 35.10 7.28
C LEU A 11 -8.66 33.88 6.47
N ALA A 12 -7.66 34.03 5.59
CA ALA A 12 -7.11 32.95 4.78
C ALA A 12 -6.68 31.70 5.59
N PRO A 13 -5.93 31.80 6.71
CA PRO A 13 -5.52 30.61 7.46
C PRO A 13 -6.69 29.79 8.02
N LEU A 14 -7.83 30.43 8.33
CA LEU A 14 -9.03 29.73 8.79
C LEU A 14 -9.62 28.86 7.67
N PHE A 15 -9.74 29.41 6.45
CA PHE A 15 -10.24 28.65 5.31
C PHE A 15 -9.28 27.52 4.90
N VAL A 16 -7.97 27.74 5.04
CA VAL A 16 -6.97 26.68 4.82
C VAL A 16 -7.13 25.56 5.85
N ALA A 17 -7.31 25.87 7.13
CA ALA A 17 -7.52 24.86 8.16
C ALA A 17 -8.80 24.04 7.93
N VAL A 18 -9.91 24.71 7.59
CA VAL A 18 -11.17 24.03 7.27
C VAL A 18 -11.04 23.18 5.99
N GLY A 19 -10.43 23.74 4.94
CA GLY A 19 -10.18 23.03 3.69
C GLY A 19 -9.28 21.80 3.89
N ALA A 20 -8.23 21.93 4.69
CA ALA A 20 -7.35 20.82 5.04
C ALA A 20 -8.09 19.73 5.82
N GLY A 21 -9.02 20.08 6.71
CA GLY A 21 -9.85 19.12 7.42
C GLY A 21 -10.78 18.32 6.48
N VAL A 22 -11.51 19.02 5.61
CA VAL A 22 -12.43 18.36 4.65
C VAL A 22 -11.66 17.52 3.64
N PHE A 23 -10.57 18.04 3.10
CA PHE A 23 -9.71 17.32 2.17
C PHE A 23 -9.05 16.11 2.83
N GLY A 24 -8.49 16.26 4.04
CA GLY A 24 -7.87 15.17 4.78
C GLY A 24 -8.86 14.05 5.12
N GLY A 25 -10.07 14.40 5.56
CA GLY A 25 -11.11 13.42 5.87
C GLY A 25 -11.59 12.64 4.65
N THR A 26 -11.86 13.34 3.53
CA THR A 26 -12.28 12.70 2.28
C THR A 26 -11.16 11.84 1.68
N TRP A 27 -9.92 12.34 1.67
CA TRP A 27 -8.75 11.58 1.23
C TRP A 27 -8.55 10.32 2.05
N TYR A 28 -8.61 10.41 3.38
CA TYR A 28 -8.40 9.26 4.26
C TYR A 28 -9.49 8.19 4.06
N GLY A 29 -10.75 8.61 3.93
CA GLY A 29 -11.85 7.70 3.60
C GLY A 29 -11.60 6.97 2.27
N TYR A 30 -11.23 7.72 1.23
CA TYR A 30 -10.91 7.15 -0.08
C TYR A 30 -9.71 6.19 -0.06
N HIS A 31 -8.63 6.58 0.62
CA HIS A 31 -7.44 5.75 0.79
C HIS A 31 -7.79 4.43 1.49
N THR A 32 -8.59 4.52 2.55
CA THR A 32 -9.04 3.36 3.32
C THR A 32 -9.87 2.42 2.44
N LEU A 33 -10.83 2.94 1.67
CA LEU A 33 -11.66 2.15 0.73
C LEU A 33 -10.84 1.38 -0.31
N LYS A 34 -9.73 1.95 -0.78
CA LYS A 34 -8.90 1.33 -1.83
C LYS A 34 -7.86 0.34 -1.32
N HIS A 35 -7.23 0.64 -0.19
CA HIS A 35 -6.05 -0.08 0.28
C HIS A 35 -6.30 -0.96 1.49
N ASN A 36 -7.47 -0.86 2.14
CA ASN A 36 -7.80 -1.68 3.29
C ASN A 36 -8.38 -3.04 2.87
N GLN A 37 -7.85 -4.10 3.47
CA GLN A 37 -8.25 -5.50 3.25
C GLN A 37 -9.59 -5.85 3.92
N ASP A 38 -10.02 -5.08 4.93
CA ASP A 38 -11.22 -5.37 5.73
C ASP A 38 -12.50 -4.84 5.06
N ILE A 39 -12.35 -4.10 3.96
CA ILE A 39 -13.45 -3.42 3.27
C ILE A 39 -13.96 -4.29 2.13
N ILE A 40 -15.18 -4.78 2.31
CA ILE A 40 -15.76 -5.82 1.47
C ILE A 40 -16.65 -5.22 0.35
N ILE A 41 -16.30 -4.03 -0.13
CA ILE A 41 -17.10 -3.30 -1.13
C ILE A 41 -16.79 -3.80 -2.54
N ASP A 42 -15.54 -4.22 -2.80
CA ASP A 42 -15.09 -4.75 -4.08
C ASP A 42 -14.90 -6.27 -4.04
N LYS A 43 -16.01 -7.00 -3.82
CA LYS A 43 -16.03 -8.47 -3.88
C LYS A 43 -15.89 -9.00 -5.31
N ALA A 44 -16.23 -8.19 -6.30
CA ALA A 44 -16.25 -8.60 -7.71
C ALA A 44 -14.84 -8.75 -8.28
N ALA A 45 -13.93 -7.81 -8.00
CA ALA A 45 -12.54 -7.93 -8.45
C ALA A 45 -11.66 -8.74 -7.48
N LYS A 46 -11.99 -8.76 -6.18
CA LYS A 46 -11.27 -9.50 -5.15
C LYS A 46 -12.25 -10.36 -4.33
N PRO A 47 -12.46 -11.64 -4.71
CA PRO A 47 -13.38 -12.53 -4.02
C PRO A 47 -13.06 -12.70 -2.53
N GLU A 48 -11.77 -12.68 -2.19
CA GLU A 48 -11.26 -12.84 -0.82
C GLU A 48 -10.31 -11.67 -0.44
N PRO A 49 -10.85 -10.48 -0.10
CA PRO A 49 -10.04 -9.31 0.21
C PRO A 49 -9.05 -9.52 1.36
N TRP A 50 -9.46 -10.28 2.38
CA TRP A 50 -8.64 -10.66 3.53
C TRP A 50 -7.41 -11.51 3.15
N GLN A 51 -7.43 -12.20 2.00
CA GLN A 51 -6.32 -13.04 1.53
C GLN A 51 -5.29 -12.26 0.71
N HIS A 52 -5.66 -11.09 0.19
CA HIS A 52 -4.85 -10.30 -0.73
C HIS A 52 -3.88 -9.33 -0.01
N VAL A 53 -3.31 -9.78 1.10
CA VAL A 53 -2.38 -9.00 1.91
C VAL A 53 -0.98 -9.55 1.71
N ARG A 54 -0.12 -8.76 1.06
CA ARG A 54 1.26 -9.17 0.82
C ARG A 54 2.11 -8.91 2.05
N GLN A 55 3.09 -9.78 2.30
CA GLN A 55 4.09 -9.63 3.36
C GLN A 55 4.93 -8.36 3.27
N ASP A 56 5.06 -7.77 2.09
CA ASP A 56 5.79 -6.51 1.86
C ASP A 56 4.87 -5.28 1.85
N GLN A 57 3.55 -5.48 1.91
CA GLN A 57 2.60 -4.37 2.00
C GLN A 57 2.26 -4.04 3.45
N GLN A 58 2.22 -2.74 3.70
CA GLN A 58 1.81 -2.18 4.97
C GLN A 58 0.32 -1.86 4.94
N THR A 59 -0.48 -2.55 5.75
CA THR A 59 -1.92 -2.25 5.87
C THR A 59 -2.20 -1.00 6.71
N LYS A 60 -1.30 -0.66 7.64
CA LYS A 60 -1.47 0.51 8.51
C LYS A 60 -1.26 1.81 7.72
N LEU A 61 -2.02 2.86 8.04
CA LEU A 61 -1.88 4.18 7.41
C LEU A 61 -0.45 4.72 7.50
N TYR A 62 0.20 4.50 8.64
CA TYR A 62 1.55 4.95 8.88
C TYR A 62 2.31 3.92 9.69
N THR A 63 3.60 3.80 9.39
CA THR A 63 4.54 3.00 10.15
C THR A 63 5.80 3.84 10.33
N PRO A 64 6.37 3.90 11.55
CA PRO A 64 7.61 4.60 11.80
C PRO A 64 8.75 4.06 10.91
N ARG A 65 9.70 4.93 10.57
CA ARG A 65 10.85 4.60 9.71
C ARG A 65 11.64 3.36 10.16
N GLU A 66 11.71 3.12 11.46
CA GLU A 66 12.37 1.95 12.06
C GLU A 66 11.79 0.63 11.55
N ASN A 67 10.47 0.60 11.35
CA ASN A 67 9.75 -0.55 10.84
C ASN A 67 9.66 -0.55 9.29
N ALA A 68 10.17 0.48 8.60
CA ALA A 68 10.23 0.48 7.15
C ALA A 68 11.23 -0.56 6.62
N ALA A 69 12.35 -0.76 7.32
CA ALA A 69 13.33 -1.79 6.99
C ALA A 69 12.75 -3.22 7.08
N PHE A 70 11.81 -3.43 8.01
CA PHE A 70 11.08 -4.69 8.18
C PHE A 70 10.20 -4.99 6.95
N TRP A 71 9.49 -4.01 6.40
CA TRP A 71 8.67 -4.24 5.21
C TRP A 71 9.53 -4.36 3.94
N ALA A 72 10.61 -3.58 3.84
CA ALA A 72 11.54 -3.65 2.73
C ALA A 72 12.25 -5.01 2.62
N SER A 73 12.63 -5.61 3.74
CA SER A 73 13.24 -6.95 3.75
C SER A 73 12.31 -8.06 3.27
N ARG A 74 10.99 -7.81 3.23
CA ARG A 74 9.97 -8.76 2.78
C ARG A 74 9.67 -8.71 1.29
N GLN A 75 10.28 -7.79 0.55
CA GLN A 75 10.08 -7.68 -0.88
C GLN A 75 10.52 -8.97 -1.59
N GLY A 76 9.58 -9.60 -2.30
CA GLY A 76 9.81 -10.82 -3.06
C GLY A 76 9.95 -12.09 -2.22
N LEU A 77 9.53 -12.10 -0.95
CA LEU A 77 9.31 -13.36 -0.24
C LEU A 77 8.01 -14.04 -0.70
N PRO A 78 7.98 -15.38 -0.79
CA PRO A 78 6.75 -16.12 -1.06
C PRO A 78 5.71 -15.86 0.02
N GLN A 79 4.45 -15.64 -0.37
CA GLN A 79 3.38 -15.38 0.58
C GLN A 79 3.06 -16.66 1.36
N PRO A 80 2.89 -16.62 2.70
CA PRO A 80 2.76 -17.82 3.52
C PRO A 80 1.47 -18.59 3.20
N HIS A 81 0.40 -17.89 2.79
CA HIS A 81 -0.83 -18.56 2.37
C HIS A 81 -0.65 -19.38 1.08
N THR A 82 0.28 -19.01 0.18
CA THR A 82 0.54 -19.78 -1.06
C THR A 82 1.24 -21.10 -0.79
N VAL A 83 1.90 -21.25 0.36
CA VAL A 83 2.55 -22.50 0.78
C VAL A 83 1.50 -23.58 1.11
N TYR A 84 0.35 -23.18 1.63
CA TYR A 84 -0.72 -24.08 2.05
C TYR A 84 -1.87 -24.20 1.04
N ALA A 85 -2.02 -23.24 0.13
CA ALA A 85 -3.06 -23.25 -0.90
C ALA A 85 -2.87 -24.29 -2.01
N GLY A 86 -1.76 -25.06 -2.01
CA GLY A 86 -1.49 -26.06 -3.05
C GLY A 86 -1.00 -25.49 -4.39
N ASP A 87 -1.01 -24.17 -4.56
CA ASP A 87 -0.48 -23.46 -5.73
C ASP A 87 1.05 -23.31 -5.66
N SER A 88 1.76 -24.44 -5.64
CA SER A 88 3.23 -24.48 -5.63
C SER A 88 3.86 -23.80 -6.87
N SER A 89 3.07 -23.53 -7.91
CA SER A 89 3.50 -23.00 -9.21
C SER A 89 3.96 -21.54 -9.14
N ALA A 90 3.29 -20.67 -8.38
CA ALA A 90 3.64 -19.26 -8.25
C ALA A 90 4.88 -19.04 -7.36
N ALA A 91 4.99 -19.81 -6.28
CA ALA A 91 6.17 -19.83 -5.42
C ALA A 91 7.41 -20.35 -6.16
N LEU A 92 7.26 -21.43 -6.96
CA LEU A 92 8.33 -21.94 -7.84
C LEU A 92 8.72 -20.95 -8.94
N ALA A 93 7.78 -20.21 -9.53
CA ALA A 93 8.09 -19.21 -10.55
C ALA A 93 8.95 -18.06 -9.99
N SER A 94 8.59 -17.58 -8.81
CA SER A 94 9.31 -16.52 -8.10
C SER A 94 10.72 -16.98 -7.66
N ALA A 95 10.83 -18.24 -7.20
CA ALA A 95 12.11 -18.86 -6.87
C ALA A 95 13.00 -19.07 -8.11
N LYS A 96 12.43 -19.52 -9.24
CA LYS A 96 13.15 -19.67 -10.50
C LYS A 96 13.67 -18.35 -11.04
N GLN A 97 12.91 -17.26 -10.89
CA GLN A 97 13.36 -15.91 -11.28
C GLN A 97 14.57 -15.46 -10.44
N LYS A 98 14.52 -15.63 -9.11
CA LYS A 98 15.67 -15.32 -8.24
C LYS A 98 16.91 -16.16 -8.56
N VAL A 99 16.75 -17.45 -8.84
CA VAL A 99 17.87 -18.32 -9.26
C VAL A 99 18.46 -17.87 -10.59
N LYS A 100 17.62 -17.43 -11.54
CA LYS A 100 18.09 -16.89 -12.83
C LYS A 100 18.89 -15.59 -12.65
N GLU A 101 18.42 -14.70 -11.80
CA GLU A 101 19.10 -13.44 -11.47
C GLU A 101 20.45 -13.68 -10.77
N LEU A 102 20.51 -14.61 -9.82
CA LEU A 102 21.76 -15.01 -9.16
C LEU A 102 22.76 -15.65 -10.12
N LYS A 103 22.29 -16.48 -11.06
CA LYS A 103 23.14 -17.04 -12.12
C LYS A 103 23.66 -15.97 -13.07
N ALA A 104 22.85 -14.97 -13.43
CA ALA A 104 23.28 -13.86 -14.27
C ALA A 104 24.36 -13.03 -13.55
N ARG A 105 24.15 -12.70 -12.28
CA ARG A 105 25.13 -11.98 -11.45
C ARG A 105 26.43 -12.76 -11.21
N ALA A 106 26.37 -14.09 -11.19
CA ALA A 106 27.55 -14.95 -11.06
C ALA A 106 28.32 -15.15 -12.38
N ALA A 107 27.73 -14.83 -13.54
CA ALA A 107 28.39 -14.92 -14.84
C ALA A 107 29.11 -13.62 -15.25
N GLU A 108 28.83 -12.52 -14.54
CA GLU A 108 29.48 -11.20 -14.72
C GLU A 108 30.74 -11.03 -13.84
N HIS A 109 31.03 -12.01 -12.98
CA HIS A 109 32.24 -12.11 -12.16
C HIS A 109 33.15 -13.24 -12.66
#